data_AF-A0AAV5BBB5-F1
#
_entry.id   AF-A0AAV5BBB5-F1
#
_cell.length_a   1.000
_cell.length_b   1.000
_cell.length_c   1.000
_cell.angle_alpha   90.00
_cell.angle_beta   90.00
_cell.angle_gamma   90.00
#
_symmetry.space_group_name_H-M   'P 1'
#
loop_
_entity.id
_entity.type
_entity.pdbx_description
1 polymer ?
#
loop_
_entity_poly.entity_id
_entity_poly.type
_entity_poly.pdbx_seq_one_letter_code
_entity_poly.pdbx_strand_id
1 'polypeptide(L)'
;MVNKANAFVCSFFILLSLLFRSTTLYAKDEALPVSDYVNDYAGIMSSGTKEELDALGRQLESETGAQVVIVTTDSLHGADAMKVATDTANKAQLGSGEKDNGVLILVSIDDKQRFMAVGSGLEGDLTDIDCEHLQQDYLVPAFRQGNYDQGLNDLYVHTVAHIADAYGADLDQNGSTYQEPAYEDMQDEGFSSLSGFILVATILVLSAVFLMRRPNKGASSSTLHLRPNQRYSLTIPGIHFETDTVVVGSADPEIASITPMGVISAKKTGETTVSVQDLRSGTRYKYRVIVSRSGGTRRRRDPDLFDAMMWGSMMGRGGRRHSGNPFGGGGFGGHSSGGGFSGGGGGFRGGGSGGSW
;
A
#
# COMPACT_ATOMS: atom_id res chain seq x y z
N MET A 1 28.63 -40.08 40.32
CA MET A 1 28.46 -40.63 38.97
C MET A 1 27.14 -40.10 38.42
N VAL A 2 27.18 -39.10 37.54
CA VAL A 2 25.96 -38.59 36.90
C VAL A 2 25.45 -39.68 35.95
N ASN A 3 24.21 -40.12 36.12
CA ASN A 3 23.61 -41.15 35.27
C ASN A 3 23.67 -40.70 33.82
N LYS A 4 24.10 -41.58 32.90
CA LYS A 4 24.25 -41.24 31.46
C LYS A 4 22.98 -40.67 30.83
N ALA A 5 21.80 -41.02 31.38
CA ALA A 5 20.51 -40.45 31.01
C ALA A 5 20.38 -38.94 31.35
N ASN A 6 20.90 -38.51 32.50
CA ASN A 6 20.84 -37.10 32.92
C ASN A 6 21.80 -36.23 32.11
N ALA A 7 22.94 -36.79 31.65
CA ALA A 7 23.85 -36.09 30.76
C ALA A 7 23.23 -35.81 29.38
N PHE A 8 22.42 -36.74 28.86
CA PHE A 8 21.71 -36.57 27.59
C PHE A 8 20.60 -35.51 27.69
N VAL A 9 19.84 -35.51 28.78
CA VAL A 9 18.78 -34.51 29.02
C VAL A 9 19.37 -33.10 29.20
N CYS A 10 20.46 -32.95 29.94
CA CYS A 10 21.16 -31.67 30.07
C CYS A 10 21.76 -31.20 28.74
N SER A 11 22.35 -32.10 27.95
CA SER A 11 22.90 -31.74 26.64
C SER A 11 21.81 -31.30 25.65
N PHE A 12 20.63 -31.94 25.69
CA PHE A 12 19.48 -31.55 24.89
C PHE A 12 18.92 -30.17 25.30
N PHE A 13 18.82 -29.89 26.61
CA PHE A 13 18.37 -28.57 27.11
C PHE A 13 19.37 -27.45 26.82
N ILE A 14 20.68 -27.74 26.83
CA ILE A 14 21.73 -26.78 26.45
C ILE A 14 21.72 -26.54 24.93
N LEU A 15 21.47 -27.57 24.12
CA LEU A 15 21.32 -27.42 22.67
C LEU A 15 20.05 -26.63 22.31
N LEU A 16 18.94 -26.86 23.03
CA LEU A 16 17.68 -26.15 22.84
C LEU A 16 17.77 -24.68 23.29
N SER A 17 18.53 -24.36 24.35
CA SER A 17 18.75 -22.97 24.77
C SER A 17 19.69 -22.21 23.84
N LEU A 18 20.60 -22.90 23.14
CA LEU A 18 21.43 -22.32 22.07
C LEU A 18 20.63 -22.00 20.79
N LEU A 19 19.54 -22.72 20.53
CA LEU A 19 18.62 -22.44 19.40
C LEU A 19 17.66 -21.27 19.68
N PHE A 20 17.51 -20.87 20.95
CA PHE A 20 16.75 -19.69 21.38
C PHE A 20 17.65 -18.46 21.57
N ARG A 21 18.71 -18.32 20.76
CA ARG A 21 19.40 -17.03 20.61
C ARG A 21 18.39 -16.05 20.02
N SER A 22 17.86 -15.18 20.87
CA SER A 22 16.99 -14.06 20.48
C SER A 22 17.61 -13.37 19.27
N THR A 23 16.96 -13.46 18.12
CA THR A 23 17.22 -12.52 17.04
C THR A 23 16.76 -11.17 17.56
N THR A 24 17.68 -10.38 18.09
CA THR A 24 17.47 -8.95 18.24
C THR A 24 17.28 -8.43 16.81
N LEU A 25 16.01 -8.30 16.39
CA LEU A 25 15.70 -7.39 15.30
C LEU A 25 16.10 -6.01 15.81
N TYR A 26 17.29 -5.58 15.41
CA TYR A 26 17.55 -4.15 15.38
C TYR A 26 16.54 -3.57 14.42
N ALA A 27 15.61 -2.76 14.93
CA ALA A 27 14.85 -1.86 14.07
C ALA A 27 15.90 -1.07 13.30
N LYS A 28 15.99 -1.31 11.98
CA LYS A 28 16.86 -0.54 11.11
C LYS A 28 16.38 0.90 11.26
N ASP A 29 17.27 1.78 11.67
CA ASP A 29 16.97 3.21 11.77
C ASP A 29 16.63 3.69 10.35
N GLU A 30 15.36 4.05 10.15
CA GLU A 30 14.83 4.47 8.85
C GLU A 30 15.18 5.94 8.57
N ALA A 31 15.63 6.69 9.58
CA ALA A 31 16.03 8.07 9.44
C ALA A 31 17.39 8.20 8.74
N LEU A 32 17.42 9.06 7.71
CA LEU A 32 18.63 9.37 6.96
C LEU A 32 19.49 10.38 7.74
N PRO A 33 20.82 10.34 7.62
CA PRO A 33 21.66 11.40 8.21
C PRO A 33 21.36 12.75 7.54
N VAL A 34 21.52 13.84 8.29
CA VAL A 34 21.37 15.21 7.81
C VAL A 34 22.54 16.01 8.35
N SER A 35 23.36 16.58 7.47
CA SER A 35 24.57 17.33 7.83
C SER A 35 24.60 18.75 7.30
N ASP A 36 23.89 19.05 6.22
CA ASP A 36 23.72 20.39 5.64
C ASP A 36 22.29 20.53 5.08
N TYR A 37 21.96 21.66 4.44
CA TYR A 37 20.62 21.86 3.89
C TYR A 37 20.36 20.97 2.68
N VAL A 38 21.38 20.58 1.92
CA VAL A 38 21.25 19.59 0.85
C VAL A 38 22.04 18.31 1.15
N ASN A 39 21.32 17.19 1.28
CA ASN A 39 21.87 15.86 1.54
C ASN A 39 21.56 14.94 0.36
N ASP A 40 22.44 14.98 -0.66
CA ASP A 40 22.23 14.28 -1.92
C ASP A 40 22.90 12.89 -1.91
N TYR A 41 22.22 11.87 -1.37
CA TYR A 41 22.75 10.49 -1.37
C TYR A 41 22.55 9.77 -2.71
N ALA A 42 21.61 10.23 -3.54
CA ALA A 42 21.36 9.66 -4.88
C ALA A 42 22.33 10.20 -5.95
N GLY A 43 23.07 11.27 -5.65
CA GLY A 43 24.02 11.87 -6.59
C GLY A 43 23.35 12.52 -7.81
N ILE A 44 22.15 13.07 -7.62
CA ILE A 44 21.31 13.64 -8.68
C ILE A 44 21.42 15.16 -8.79
N MET A 45 22.17 15.82 -7.89
CA MET A 45 22.35 17.26 -7.88
C MET A 45 23.79 17.66 -8.18
N SER A 46 23.97 18.72 -8.99
CA SER A 46 25.29 19.27 -9.27
C SER A 46 25.91 19.94 -8.04
N SER A 47 27.23 20.06 -7.99
CA SER A 47 27.90 20.74 -6.87
C SER A 47 27.54 22.23 -6.80
N GLY A 48 27.35 22.89 -7.94
CA GLY A 48 26.96 24.30 -8.00
C GLY A 48 25.58 24.52 -7.39
N THR A 49 24.59 23.73 -7.81
CA THR A 49 23.24 23.81 -7.23
C THR A 49 23.25 23.53 -5.73
N LYS A 50 24.00 22.52 -5.27
CA LYS A 50 24.13 22.24 -3.83
C LYS A 50 24.66 23.44 -3.04
N GLU A 51 25.74 24.07 -3.51
CA GLU A 51 26.33 25.24 -2.85
C GLU A 51 25.36 26.44 -2.83
N GLU A 52 24.62 26.67 -3.92
CA GLU A 52 23.61 27.73 -4.02
C GLU A 52 22.44 27.51 -3.05
N LEU A 53 21.89 26.29 -3.01
CA LEU A 53 20.77 25.97 -2.13
C LEU A 53 21.19 25.94 -0.65
N ASP A 54 22.40 25.46 -0.33
CA ASP A 54 22.94 25.53 1.04
C ASP A 54 23.11 26.99 1.49
N ALA A 55 23.56 27.89 0.60
CA ALA A 55 23.65 29.31 0.92
C ALA A 55 22.27 29.94 1.16
N LEU A 56 21.30 29.61 0.31
CA LEU A 56 19.92 30.08 0.44
C LEU A 56 19.26 29.58 1.74
N GLY A 57 19.47 28.31 2.09
CA GLY A 57 18.99 27.72 3.34
C GLY A 57 19.56 28.42 4.58
N ARG A 58 20.87 28.71 4.58
CA ARG A 58 21.53 29.50 5.65
C ARG A 58 20.95 30.89 5.78
N GLN A 59 20.66 31.53 4.65
CA GLN A 59 20.06 32.86 4.64
C GLN A 59 18.66 32.84 5.25
N LEU A 60 17.81 31.91 4.82
CA LEU A 60 16.46 31.74 5.39
C LEU A 60 16.52 31.51 6.90
N GLU A 61 17.40 30.63 7.36
CA GLU A 61 17.57 30.36 8.79
C GLU A 61 18.02 31.62 9.55
N SER A 62 18.96 32.38 8.99
CA SER A 62 19.46 33.60 9.64
C SER A 62 18.40 34.70 9.79
N GLU A 63 17.49 34.83 8.81
CA GLU A 63 16.46 35.87 8.78
C GLU A 63 15.19 35.47 9.55
N THR A 64 14.79 34.20 9.47
CA THR A 64 13.47 33.74 9.97
C THR A 64 13.57 32.73 11.13
N GLY A 65 14.71 32.03 11.22
CA GLY A 65 14.89 30.84 12.03
C GLY A 65 14.27 29.57 11.44
N ALA A 66 13.62 29.65 10.27
CA ALA A 66 13.06 28.49 9.59
C ALA A 66 14.17 27.72 8.85
N GLN A 67 14.01 26.40 8.75
CA GLN A 67 14.99 25.53 8.11
C GLN A 67 14.31 24.68 7.04
N VAL A 68 14.84 24.67 5.82
CA VAL A 68 14.37 23.82 4.72
C VAL A 68 15.52 22.91 4.30
N VAL A 69 15.31 21.60 4.31
CA VAL A 69 16.35 20.60 4.02
C VAL A 69 15.90 19.65 2.92
N ILE A 70 16.78 19.35 1.97
CA ILE A 70 16.62 18.29 0.96
C ILE A 70 17.37 17.04 1.43
N VAL A 71 16.71 15.89 1.25
CA VAL A 71 17.31 14.57 1.35
C VAL A 71 16.94 13.74 0.12
N THR A 72 17.93 13.33 -0.66
CA THR A 72 17.73 12.41 -1.78
C THR A 72 18.33 11.04 -1.44
N THR A 73 17.72 9.95 -1.89
CA THR A 73 18.23 8.59 -1.74
C THR A 73 17.87 7.74 -2.96
N ASP A 74 18.63 6.67 -3.20
CA ASP A 74 18.31 5.72 -4.28
C ASP A 74 17.00 4.98 -3.97
N SER A 75 16.87 4.42 -2.77
CA SER A 75 15.68 3.67 -2.33
C SER A 75 15.41 3.80 -0.83
N LEU A 76 14.13 3.67 -0.45
CA LEU A 76 13.60 3.54 0.90
C LEU A 76 13.50 2.07 1.35
N HIS A 77 13.80 1.13 0.46
CA HIS A 77 13.75 -0.31 0.73
C HIS A 77 12.40 -0.80 1.27
N GLY A 78 11.31 -0.23 0.76
CA GLY A 78 9.94 -0.55 1.16
C GLY A 78 9.45 0.14 2.44
N ALA A 79 10.24 1.07 3.01
CA ALA A 79 9.76 1.97 4.05
C ALA A 79 8.81 3.04 3.48
N ASP A 80 7.93 3.56 4.32
CA ASP A 80 7.00 4.62 3.95
C ASP A 80 7.73 5.98 3.90
N ALA A 81 7.64 6.68 2.77
CA ALA A 81 8.27 7.98 2.54
C ALA A 81 7.86 9.02 3.59
N MET A 82 6.58 9.06 3.99
CA MET A 82 6.10 9.96 5.04
C MET A 82 6.83 9.71 6.36
N LYS A 83 6.91 8.43 6.75
CA LYS A 83 7.58 8.01 7.98
C LYS A 83 9.07 8.31 7.94
N VAL A 84 9.75 7.97 6.85
CA VAL A 84 11.19 8.24 6.68
C VAL A 84 11.46 9.74 6.75
N ALA A 85 10.67 10.56 6.06
CA ALA A 85 10.84 12.02 6.07
C ALA A 85 10.62 12.60 7.48
N THR A 86 9.55 12.20 8.14
CA THR A 86 9.19 12.65 9.49
C THR A 86 10.22 12.23 10.53
N ASP A 87 10.66 10.97 10.50
CA ASP A 87 11.68 10.45 11.44
C ASP A 87 13.03 11.12 11.19
N THR A 88 13.39 11.36 9.93
CA THR A 88 14.62 12.09 9.56
C THR A 88 14.57 13.52 10.09
N ALA A 89 13.48 14.24 9.87
CA ALA A 89 13.32 15.62 10.31
C ALA A 89 13.34 15.74 11.85
N ASN A 90 12.67 14.82 12.54
CA ASN A 90 12.69 14.73 14.01
C ASN A 90 14.06 14.42 14.56
N LYS A 91 14.79 13.46 13.95
CA LYS A 91 16.12 13.07 14.40
C LYS A 91 17.16 14.16 14.17
N ALA A 92 17.02 14.90 13.07
CA ALA A 92 17.83 16.08 12.77
C ALA A 92 17.42 17.31 13.59
N GLN A 93 16.28 17.24 14.31
CA GLN A 93 15.72 18.33 15.10
C GLN A 93 15.54 19.61 14.27
N LEU A 94 15.00 19.46 13.06
CA LEU A 94 14.82 20.57 12.13
C LEU A 94 13.81 21.58 12.64
N GLY A 95 14.10 22.85 12.38
CA GLY A 95 13.34 24.00 12.86
C GLY A 95 13.94 24.58 14.15
N SER A 96 13.52 25.80 14.44
CA SER A 96 13.93 26.50 15.64
C SER A 96 13.17 26.04 16.88
N GLY A 97 13.87 26.04 18.02
CA GLY A 97 13.41 25.77 19.39
C GLY A 97 11.92 25.91 19.66
N GLU A 98 11.45 27.14 19.51
CA GLU A 98 10.13 27.55 19.96
C GLU A 98 9.11 27.63 18.82
N LYS A 99 9.57 27.59 17.55
CA LYS A 99 8.70 27.83 16.39
C LYS A 99 8.44 26.59 15.56
N ASP A 100 9.13 25.46 15.77
CA ASP A 100 8.87 24.19 15.08
C ASP A 100 8.75 24.36 13.56
N ASN A 101 9.57 25.22 12.99
CA ASN A 101 9.45 25.74 11.62
C ASN A 101 10.47 25.10 10.66
N GLY A 102 10.62 23.80 10.76
CA GLY A 102 11.44 22.98 9.87
C GLY A 102 10.62 22.39 8.73
N VAL A 103 11.26 22.20 7.57
CA VAL A 103 10.71 21.47 6.42
C VAL A 103 11.76 20.49 5.92
N LEU A 104 11.36 19.25 5.64
CA LEU A 104 12.20 18.25 5.00
C LEU A 104 11.58 17.78 3.69
N ILE A 105 12.32 17.91 2.60
CA ILE A 105 11.97 17.43 1.26
C ILE A 105 12.72 16.11 1.03
N LEU A 106 11.99 14.99 1.05
CA LEU A 106 12.51 13.66 0.76
C LEU A 106 12.21 13.24 -0.67
N VAL A 107 13.20 12.71 -1.37
CA VAL A 107 13.05 12.09 -2.70
C VAL A 107 13.77 10.74 -2.74
N SER A 108 13.06 9.71 -3.20
CA SER A 108 13.59 8.37 -3.47
C SER A 108 13.44 8.02 -4.95
N ILE A 109 14.57 7.84 -5.64
CA ILE A 109 14.61 7.75 -7.10
C ILE A 109 14.09 6.41 -7.62
N ASP A 110 14.54 5.29 -7.08
CA ASP A 110 14.15 3.95 -7.53
C ASP A 110 12.68 3.65 -7.20
N ASP A 111 12.21 4.13 -6.04
CA ASP A 111 10.82 3.94 -5.61
C ASP A 111 9.87 4.95 -6.27
N LYS A 112 10.42 5.99 -6.92
CA LYS A 112 9.69 7.15 -7.45
C LYS A 112 8.79 7.80 -6.40
N GLN A 113 9.27 7.95 -5.17
CA GLN A 113 8.51 8.53 -4.07
C GLN A 113 9.09 9.86 -3.64
N ARG A 114 8.21 10.84 -3.39
CA ARG A 114 8.54 12.14 -2.81
C ARG A 114 7.67 12.40 -1.58
N PHE A 115 8.19 13.13 -0.62
CA PHE A 115 7.40 13.60 0.53
C PHE A 115 8.01 14.87 1.11
N MET A 116 7.19 15.88 1.40
CA MET A 116 7.55 17.05 2.18
C MET A 116 6.99 16.89 3.58
N ALA A 117 7.85 16.79 4.60
CA ALA A 117 7.45 16.83 6.00
C ALA A 117 7.54 18.28 6.50
N VAL A 118 6.45 18.79 7.06
CA VAL A 118 6.36 20.17 7.57
C VAL A 118 6.23 20.16 9.09
N GLY A 119 6.99 21.03 9.75
CA GLY A 119 6.95 21.23 11.19
C GLY A 119 5.71 22.01 11.62
N SER A 120 5.24 21.76 12.85
CA SER A 120 3.93 22.25 13.30
C SER A 120 3.78 23.77 13.32
N GLY A 121 4.86 24.54 13.41
CA GLY A 121 4.76 25.99 13.38
C GLY A 121 4.74 26.61 11.98
N LEU A 122 4.83 25.79 10.93
CA LEU A 122 4.58 26.21 9.55
C LEU A 122 3.26 25.70 8.99
N GLU A 123 2.52 24.81 9.68
CA GLU A 123 1.26 24.23 9.16
C GLU A 123 0.18 25.27 8.80
N GLY A 124 0.25 26.47 9.37
CA GLY A 124 -0.67 27.57 9.05
C GLY A 124 -0.29 28.36 7.79
N ASP A 125 0.99 28.36 7.42
CA ASP A 125 1.55 29.16 6.31
C ASP A 125 1.91 28.29 5.11
N LEU A 126 2.37 27.07 5.36
CA LEU A 126 2.73 26.04 4.39
C LEU A 126 1.86 24.80 4.66
N THR A 127 0.65 24.80 4.10
CA THR A 127 -0.31 23.70 4.29
C THR A 127 0.03 22.48 3.45
N ASP A 128 -0.62 21.34 3.72
CA ASP A 128 -0.50 20.13 2.88
C ASP A 128 -0.85 20.42 1.41
N ILE A 129 -1.82 21.30 1.17
CA ILE A 129 -2.24 21.72 -0.18
C ILE A 129 -1.13 22.53 -0.86
N ASP A 130 -0.52 23.47 -0.13
CA ASP A 130 0.60 24.27 -0.67
C ASP A 130 1.81 23.37 -1.00
N CYS A 131 2.11 22.40 -0.12
CA CYS A 131 3.14 21.39 -0.36
C CYS A 131 2.86 20.56 -1.62
N GLU A 132 1.60 20.18 -1.85
CA GLU A 132 1.24 19.42 -3.04
C GLU A 132 1.36 20.27 -4.30
N HIS A 133 0.90 21.53 -4.28
CA HIS A 133 1.04 22.45 -5.41
C HIS A 133 2.51 22.71 -5.75
N LEU A 134 3.34 23.06 -4.76
CA LEU A 134 4.78 23.24 -4.95
C LEU A 134 5.43 22.02 -5.61
N GLN A 135 5.10 20.80 -5.16
CA GLN A 135 5.64 19.58 -5.75
C GLN A 135 5.11 19.33 -7.16
N GLN A 136 3.82 19.55 -7.43
CA GLN A 136 3.22 19.31 -8.74
C GLN A 136 3.66 20.33 -9.79
N ASP A 137 3.94 21.57 -9.38
CA ASP A 137 4.31 22.64 -10.28
C ASP A 137 5.82 22.62 -10.61
N TYR A 138 6.67 22.39 -9.61
CA TYR A 138 8.12 22.54 -9.76
C TYR A 138 8.88 21.20 -9.82
N LEU A 139 8.46 20.19 -9.05
CA LEU A 139 9.22 18.94 -8.94
C LEU A 139 8.78 17.90 -9.98
N VAL A 140 7.50 17.57 -10.01
CA VAL A 140 6.94 16.45 -10.80
C VAL A 140 7.19 16.60 -12.32
N PRO A 141 6.99 17.77 -12.95
CA PRO A 141 7.18 17.92 -14.40
C PRO A 141 8.63 17.72 -14.81
N ALA A 142 9.58 18.24 -14.02
CA ALA A 142 11.01 18.10 -14.24
C ALA A 142 11.47 16.65 -14.04
N PHE A 143 10.99 15.99 -12.98
CA PHE A 143 11.31 14.60 -12.67
C PHE A 143 10.81 13.62 -13.72
N ARG A 144 9.64 13.88 -14.33
CA ARG A 144 9.13 13.10 -15.48
C ARG A 144 10.01 13.20 -16.72
N GLN A 145 10.76 14.30 -16.86
CA GLN A 145 11.69 14.53 -17.96
C GLN A 145 13.12 14.08 -17.65
N GLY A 146 13.39 13.59 -16.43
CA GLY A 146 14.72 13.23 -15.95
C GLY A 146 15.58 14.42 -15.53
N ASN A 147 15.01 15.62 -15.42
CA ASN A 147 15.69 16.84 -15.02
C ASN A 147 15.65 17.00 -13.48
N TYR A 148 16.30 16.08 -12.76
CA TYR A 148 16.20 16.00 -11.30
C TYR A 148 16.78 17.22 -10.56
N ASP A 149 17.98 17.64 -10.95
CA ASP A 149 18.68 18.78 -10.34
C ASP A 149 17.83 20.06 -10.43
N GLN A 150 17.29 20.34 -11.63
CA GLN A 150 16.40 21.47 -11.87
C GLN A 150 15.12 21.38 -11.03
N GLY A 151 14.45 20.22 -11.01
CA GLY A 151 13.21 20.07 -10.25
C GLY A 151 13.39 20.28 -8.74
N LEU A 152 14.52 19.83 -8.19
CA LEU A 152 14.86 20.05 -6.78
C LEU A 152 15.23 21.51 -6.50
N ASN A 153 16.00 22.12 -7.39
CA ASN A 153 16.32 23.55 -7.31
C ASN A 153 15.05 24.41 -7.28
N ASP A 154 14.17 24.21 -8.27
CA ASP A 154 12.96 25.02 -8.42
C ASP A 154 12.03 24.80 -7.20
N LEU A 155 11.80 23.55 -6.79
CA LEU A 155 11.01 23.25 -5.59
C LEU A 155 11.59 23.93 -4.34
N TYR A 156 12.90 23.87 -4.13
CA TYR A 156 13.54 24.44 -2.96
C TYR A 156 13.42 25.97 -2.92
N VAL A 157 13.75 26.63 -4.02
CA VAL A 157 13.68 28.10 -4.14
C VAL A 157 12.26 28.59 -3.89
N HIS A 158 11.26 27.93 -4.48
CA HIS A 158 9.85 28.31 -4.28
C HIS A 158 9.35 28.01 -2.85
N THR A 159 9.80 26.91 -2.23
CA THR A 159 9.47 26.62 -0.83
C THR A 159 10.09 27.67 0.11
N VAL A 160 11.36 28.03 -0.10
CA VAL A 160 12.06 29.07 0.67
C VAL A 160 11.37 30.42 0.52
N ALA A 161 11.00 30.81 -0.71
CA ALA A 161 10.31 32.06 -0.96
C ALA A 161 8.93 32.11 -0.27
N HIS A 162 8.17 31.02 -0.33
CA HIS A 162 6.86 30.92 0.34
C HIS A 162 6.98 31.10 1.85
N ILE A 163 7.98 30.47 2.47
CA ILE A 163 8.26 30.64 3.91
C ILE A 163 8.77 32.04 4.22
N ALA A 164 9.65 32.60 3.39
CA ALA A 164 10.16 33.96 3.60
C ALA A 164 9.05 35.01 3.55
N ASP A 165 8.11 34.89 2.61
CA ASP A 165 6.93 35.76 2.50
C ASP A 165 6.05 35.68 3.75
N ALA A 166 5.77 34.46 4.24
CA ALA A 166 5.02 34.27 5.48
C ALA A 166 5.66 34.95 6.71
N TYR A 167 6.99 35.07 6.72
CA TYR A 167 7.74 35.74 7.79
C TYR A 167 8.02 37.22 7.49
N GLY A 168 7.68 37.72 6.30
CA GLY A 168 8.00 39.07 5.83
C GLY A 168 9.50 39.33 5.70
N ALA A 169 10.30 38.29 5.41
CA ALA A 169 11.74 38.39 5.23
C ALA A 169 12.10 38.70 3.78
N ASP A 170 13.00 39.67 3.58
CA ASP A 170 13.55 39.99 2.26
C ASP A 170 14.87 39.25 2.10
N LEU A 171 14.86 38.16 1.34
CA LEU A 171 16.07 37.43 1.01
C LEU A 171 16.74 38.15 -0.17
N ASP A 172 18.00 38.58 0.00
CA ASP A 172 18.85 39.13 -1.07
C ASP A 172 18.96 38.12 -2.24
N GLN A 173 17.97 38.15 -3.13
CA GLN A 173 17.85 37.25 -4.28
C GLN A 173 18.83 37.70 -5.37
N ASN A 174 20.10 37.37 -5.20
CA ASN A 174 21.11 37.55 -6.23
C ASN A 174 20.94 36.44 -7.29
N GLY A 175 19.88 36.47 -8.09
CA GLY A 175 19.83 35.69 -9.35
C GLY A 175 18.50 35.16 -9.86
N SER A 176 17.41 35.18 -9.09
CA SER A 176 16.11 34.65 -9.55
C SER A 176 15.00 35.64 -9.26
N THR A 177 14.64 36.44 -10.27
CA THR A 177 13.37 37.17 -10.25
C THR A 177 12.26 36.16 -10.03
N TYR A 178 11.61 36.24 -8.87
CA TYR A 178 10.40 35.47 -8.57
C TYR A 178 9.31 35.93 -9.55
N GLN A 179 9.24 35.26 -10.69
CA GLN A 179 8.10 35.32 -11.56
C GLN A 179 7.14 34.27 -11.02
N GLU A 180 6.14 34.74 -10.26
CA GLU A 180 4.95 33.93 -9.96
C GLU A 180 4.51 33.31 -11.29
N PRO A 181 4.53 31.97 -11.45
CA PRO A 181 4.03 31.39 -12.68
C PRO A 181 2.60 31.86 -12.82
N ALA A 182 2.28 32.46 -13.97
CA ALA A 182 0.90 32.77 -14.29
C ALA A 182 0.14 31.45 -14.14
N TYR A 183 -0.74 31.39 -13.16
CA TYR A 183 -1.78 30.37 -13.06
C TYR A 183 -2.63 30.53 -14.31
N GLU A 184 -2.21 29.85 -15.39
CA GLU A 184 -3.13 29.49 -16.44
C GLU A 184 -4.14 28.57 -15.77
N ASP A 185 -5.27 29.18 -15.41
CA ASP A 185 -6.50 28.50 -15.04
C ASP A 185 -6.63 27.31 -15.98
N MET A 186 -6.33 26.10 -15.48
CA MET A 186 -6.47 24.88 -16.25
C MET A 186 -7.98 24.69 -16.44
N GLN A 187 -8.51 25.38 -17.45
CA GLN A 187 -9.74 24.96 -18.06
C GLN A 187 -9.48 23.53 -18.49
N ASP A 188 -10.29 22.65 -17.89
CA ASP A 188 -10.37 21.22 -18.08
C ASP A 188 -10.49 20.94 -19.59
N GLU A 189 -9.36 20.94 -20.30
CA GLU A 189 -9.26 20.62 -21.72
C GLU A 189 -9.35 19.10 -21.83
N GLY A 190 -10.58 18.63 -21.62
CA GLY A 190 -10.98 17.28 -21.87
C GLY A 190 -10.60 16.88 -23.29
N PHE A 191 -9.67 15.94 -23.40
CA PHE A 191 -9.55 14.98 -24.50
C PHE A 191 -9.72 15.53 -25.93
N SER A 192 -9.10 16.66 -26.27
CA SER A 192 -9.22 17.26 -27.61
C SER A 192 -8.24 16.70 -28.66
N SER A 193 -7.38 15.73 -28.32
CA SER A 193 -6.60 14.98 -29.30
C SER A 193 -7.32 13.71 -29.73
N LEU A 194 -7.29 13.39 -31.03
CA LEU A 194 -7.87 12.18 -31.64
C LEU A 194 -7.48 10.87 -30.92
N SER A 195 -6.41 10.87 -30.11
CA SER A 195 -6.00 9.77 -29.24
C SER A 195 -6.97 9.51 -28.06
N GLY A 196 -7.64 10.54 -27.56
CA GLY A 196 -8.64 10.46 -26.49
C GLY A 196 -9.89 9.68 -26.89
N PHE A 197 -10.42 9.98 -28.07
CA PHE A 197 -11.53 9.21 -28.66
C PHE A 197 -11.13 7.78 -28.95
N ILE A 198 -9.89 7.53 -29.37
CA ILE A 198 -9.38 6.18 -29.58
C ILE A 198 -9.31 5.42 -28.25
N LEU A 199 -8.88 6.06 -27.16
CA LEU A 199 -8.82 5.44 -25.83
C LEU A 199 -10.22 5.15 -25.26
N VAL A 200 -11.17 6.09 -25.37
CA VAL A 200 -12.55 5.87 -24.94
C VAL A 200 -13.25 4.82 -25.83
N ALA A 201 -13.04 4.85 -27.14
CA ALA A 201 -13.61 3.88 -28.07
C ALA A 201 -13.00 2.48 -27.85
N THR A 202 -11.69 2.37 -27.58
CA THR A 202 -11.06 1.09 -27.24
C THR A 202 -11.53 0.55 -25.90
N ILE A 203 -11.72 1.39 -24.88
CA ILE A 203 -12.33 0.97 -23.61
C ILE A 203 -13.79 0.55 -23.82
N LEU A 204 -14.56 1.25 -24.65
CA LEU A 204 -15.93 0.88 -24.98
C LEU A 204 -16.01 -0.41 -25.80
N VAL A 205 -15.09 -0.63 -26.75
CA VAL A 205 -15.01 -1.87 -27.52
C VAL A 205 -14.53 -3.02 -26.64
N LEU A 206 -13.55 -2.81 -25.76
CA LEU A 206 -13.09 -3.83 -24.82
C LEU A 206 -14.15 -4.17 -23.77
N SER A 207 -14.90 -3.18 -23.28
CA SER A 207 -16.03 -3.39 -22.36
C SER A 207 -17.21 -4.05 -23.06
N ALA A 208 -17.51 -3.68 -24.33
CA ALA A 208 -18.50 -4.36 -25.15
C ALA A 208 -18.07 -5.80 -25.47
N VAL A 209 -16.79 -6.06 -25.75
CA VAL A 209 -16.24 -7.42 -25.92
C VAL A 209 -16.24 -8.18 -24.61
N PHE A 210 -16.06 -7.53 -23.46
CA PHE A 210 -16.18 -8.13 -22.13
C PHE A 210 -17.64 -8.44 -21.77
N LEU A 211 -18.60 -7.61 -22.21
CA LEU A 211 -20.04 -7.84 -22.05
C LEU A 211 -20.58 -8.86 -23.09
N MET A 212 -20.00 -8.91 -24.29
CA MET A 212 -20.29 -9.89 -25.35
C MET A 212 -19.57 -11.22 -25.11
N ARG A 213 -18.45 -11.22 -24.37
CA ARG A 213 -18.00 -12.36 -23.59
C ARG A 213 -18.99 -12.53 -22.45
N ARG A 214 -20.22 -12.90 -22.80
CA ARG A 214 -21.14 -13.57 -21.89
C ARG A 214 -20.26 -14.55 -21.12
N PRO A 215 -20.08 -14.40 -19.80
CA PRO A 215 -19.66 -15.55 -19.03
C PRO A 215 -20.66 -16.61 -19.43
N ASN A 216 -20.17 -17.65 -20.09
CA ASN A 216 -20.96 -18.84 -20.30
C ASN A 216 -21.41 -19.14 -18.88
N LYS A 217 -22.69 -18.93 -18.56
CA LYS A 217 -23.28 -19.33 -17.30
C LYS A 217 -23.22 -20.85 -17.36
N GLY A 218 -22.02 -21.38 -17.19
CA GLY A 218 -21.74 -22.76 -16.89
C GLY A 218 -22.46 -22.94 -15.58
N ALA A 219 -23.64 -23.54 -15.70
CA ALA A 219 -24.49 -23.94 -14.61
C ALA A 219 -23.61 -24.35 -13.44
N SER A 220 -23.83 -23.74 -12.27
CA SER A 220 -23.30 -24.25 -11.02
C SER A 220 -23.50 -25.76 -11.02
N SER A 221 -22.41 -26.51 -11.22
CA SER A 221 -22.47 -27.96 -11.39
C SER A 221 -22.66 -28.55 -10.00
N SER A 222 -23.89 -28.51 -9.52
CA SER A 222 -24.28 -29.14 -8.26
C SER A 222 -23.91 -30.62 -8.34
N THR A 223 -23.02 -31.05 -7.45
CA THR A 223 -22.52 -32.42 -7.42
C THR A 223 -23.44 -33.27 -6.54
N LEU A 224 -24.01 -34.33 -7.12
CA LEU A 224 -24.89 -35.29 -6.46
C LEU A 224 -24.11 -36.57 -6.17
N HIS A 225 -24.00 -36.92 -4.89
CA HIS A 225 -23.41 -38.20 -4.46
C HIS A 225 -24.51 -39.23 -4.23
N LEU A 226 -24.48 -40.32 -4.98
CA LEU A 226 -25.47 -41.40 -4.90
C LEU A 226 -24.80 -42.75 -4.62
N ARG A 227 -25.56 -43.68 -4.07
CA ARG A 227 -25.16 -45.09 -3.96
C ARG A 227 -25.68 -45.89 -5.16
N PRO A 228 -25.04 -47.01 -5.53
CA PRO A 228 -25.59 -47.92 -6.54
C PRO A 228 -27.04 -48.31 -6.20
N ASN A 229 -27.92 -48.33 -7.20
CA ASN A 229 -29.37 -48.57 -7.09
C ASN A 229 -30.16 -47.51 -6.30
N GLN A 230 -29.56 -46.38 -5.92
CA GLN A 230 -30.27 -45.28 -5.28
C GLN A 230 -31.02 -44.43 -6.33
N ARG A 231 -32.24 -44.03 -5.99
CA ARG A 231 -33.02 -43.04 -6.75
C ARG A 231 -33.02 -41.70 -6.02
N TYR A 232 -32.94 -40.62 -6.77
CA TYR A 232 -32.98 -39.25 -6.26
C TYR A 232 -33.96 -38.43 -7.08
N SER A 233 -34.91 -37.78 -6.40
CA SER A 233 -35.84 -36.85 -7.05
C SER A 233 -35.20 -35.47 -7.11
N LEU A 234 -34.98 -34.98 -8.32
CA LEU A 234 -34.41 -33.67 -8.56
C LEU A 234 -35.53 -32.63 -8.49
N THR A 235 -35.40 -31.66 -7.59
CA THR A 235 -36.32 -30.52 -7.50
C THR A 235 -35.55 -29.26 -7.88
N ILE A 236 -35.97 -28.60 -8.96
CA ILE A 236 -35.40 -27.32 -9.40
C ILE A 236 -36.47 -26.24 -9.19
N PRO A 237 -36.19 -25.18 -8.40
CA PRO A 237 -37.15 -24.10 -8.19
C PRO A 237 -37.63 -23.51 -9.53
N GLY A 238 -38.95 -23.45 -9.72
CA GLY A 238 -39.58 -22.89 -10.92
C GLY A 238 -39.67 -23.83 -12.13
N ILE A 239 -39.22 -25.09 -12.02
CA ILE A 239 -39.35 -26.08 -13.11
C ILE A 239 -40.35 -27.16 -12.71
N HIS A 240 -41.35 -27.35 -13.57
CA HIS A 240 -42.28 -28.47 -13.50
C HIS A 240 -41.76 -29.59 -14.40
N PHE A 241 -41.45 -30.75 -13.81
CA PHE A 241 -40.94 -31.91 -14.52
C PHE A 241 -42.09 -32.68 -15.17
N GLU A 242 -42.43 -32.30 -16.41
CA GLU A 242 -43.42 -32.95 -17.26
C GLU A 242 -42.78 -33.32 -18.60
N THR A 243 -43.28 -34.35 -19.28
CA THR A 243 -42.63 -34.91 -20.49
C THR A 243 -42.55 -33.90 -21.65
N ASP A 244 -43.42 -32.90 -21.65
CA ASP A 244 -43.56 -31.84 -22.65
C ASP A 244 -42.87 -30.52 -22.25
N THR A 245 -42.40 -30.38 -21.00
CA THR A 245 -41.78 -29.14 -20.51
C THR A 245 -40.26 -29.23 -20.40
N VAL A 246 -39.70 -30.44 -20.26
CA VAL A 246 -38.26 -30.63 -20.04
C VAL A 246 -37.66 -31.72 -20.93
N VAL A 247 -36.45 -31.45 -21.43
CA VAL A 247 -35.60 -32.45 -22.07
C VAL A 247 -34.52 -32.87 -21.09
N VAL A 248 -34.43 -34.16 -20.83
CA VAL A 248 -33.45 -34.71 -19.89
C VAL A 248 -32.48 -35.64 -20.61
N GLY A 249 -31.24 -35.71 -20.13
CA GLY A 249 -30.22 -36.58 -20.70
C GLY A 249 -29.11 -36.91 -19.72
N SER A 250 -28.44 -38.03 -19.94
CA SER A 250 -27.23 -38.42 -19.22
C SER A 250 -26.10 -38.68 -20.19
N ALA A 251 -24.89 -38.23 -19.86
CA ALA A 251 -23.70 -38.49 -20.65
C ALA A 251 -23.31 -39.98 -20.65
N ASP A 252 -23.60 -40.68 -19.55
CA ASP A 252 -23.41 -42.12 -19.40
C ASP A 252 -24.62 -42.74 -18.66
N PRO A 253 -25.61 -43.27 -19.41
CA PRO A 253 -26.80 -43.90 -18.86
C PRO A 253 -26.55 -45.23 -18.11
N GLU A 254 -25.35 -45.82 -18.23
CA GLU A 254 -24.97 -47.02 -17.49
C GLU A 254 -24.55 -46.68 -16.05
N ILE A 255 -24.02 -45.48 -15.82
CA ILE A 255 -23.66 -44.97 -14.49
C ILE A 255 -24.88 -44.37 -13.79
N ALA A 256 -25.57 -43.43 -14.44
CA ALA A 256 -26.82 -42.86 -13.94
C ALA A 256 -27.74 -42.42 -15.08
N SER A 257 -29.04 -42.61 -14.91
CA SER A 257 -30.06 -42.18 -15.89
C SER A 257 -31.09 -41.26 -15.24
N ILE A 258 -31.67 -40.34 -16.01
CA ILE A 258 -32.72 -39.42 -15.56
C ILE A 258 -34.00 -39.66 -16.35
N THR A 259 -35.16 -39.58 -15.69
CA THR A 259 -36.47 -39.58 -16.34
C THR A 259 -37.01 -38.16 -16.53
N PRO A 260 -37.93 -37.92 -17.48
CA PRO A 260 -38.57 -36.62 -17.66
C PRO A 260 -39.32 -36.12 -16.41
N MET A 261 -39.66 -37.03 -15.49
CA MET A 261 -40.25 -36.72 -14.17
C MET A 261 -39.22 -36.26 -13.13
N GLY A 262 -37.96 -36.02 -13.52
CA GLY A 262 -36.91 -35.53 -12.63
C GLY A 262 -36.27 -36.58 -11.73
N VAL A 263 -36.49 -37.88 -11.97
CA VAL A 263 -35.93 -38.95 -11.13
C VAL A 263 -34.60 -39.44 -11.70
N ILE A 264 -33.52 -39.26 -10.96
CA ILE A 264 -32.18 -39.78 -11.26
C ILE A 264 -32.05 -41.16 -10.61
N SER A 265 -31.69 -42.17 -11.39
CA SER A 265 -31.41 -43.54 -10.92
C SER A 265 -29.94 -43.87 -11.12
N ALA A 266 -29.22 -44.10 -10.03
CA ALA A 266 -27.84 -44.56 -10.04
C ALA A 266 -27.77 -46.08 -10.27
N LYS A 267 -26.91 -46.54 -11.18
CA LYS A 267 -26.81 -47.94 -11.60
C LYS A 267 -25.43 -48.51 -11.28
N LYS A 268 -24.41 -48.14 -12.07
CA LYS A 268 -23.01 -48.55 -11.85
C LYS A 268 -22.22 -47.47 -11.11
N THR A 269 -21.15 -47.88 -10.44
CA THR A 269 -20.20 -46.95 -9.81
C THR A 269 -19.42 -46.20 -10.87
N GLY A 270 -19.25 -44.88 -10.68
CA GLY A 270 -18.57 -44.02 -11.64
C GLY A 270 -19.04 -42.57 -11.50
N GLU A 271 -18.55 -41.72 -12.39
CA GLU A 271 -18.93 -40.31 -12.48
C GLU A 271 -19.59 -40.06 -13.84
N THR A 272 -20.72 -39.36 -13.84
CA THR A 272 -21.42 -38.97 -15.07
C THR A 272 -22.07 -37.61 -14.91
N THR A 273 -22.47 -36.99 -16.02
CA THR A 273 -23.21 -35.72 -15.99
C THR A 273 -24.63 -35.93 -16.48
N VAL A 274 -25.58 -35.51 -15.66
CA VAL A 274 -27.00 -35.45 -16.01
C VAL A 274 -27.33 -34.01 -16.39
N SER A 275 -28.07 -33.83 -17.49
CA SER A 275 -28.55 -32.51 -17.90
C SER A 275 -30.06 -32.47 -18.00
N VAL A 276 -30.63 -31.35 -17.57
CA VAL A 276 -32.05 -31.00 -17.71
C VAL A 276 -32.12 -29.69 -18.48
N GLN A 277 -32.91 -29.63 -19.53
CA GLN A 277 -33.15 -28.42 -20.30
C GLN A 277 -34.63 -28.10 -20.22
N ASP A 278 -34.96 -26.91 -19.71
CA ASP A 278 -36.32 -26.39 -19.76
C ASP A 278 -36.61 -25.87 -21.17
N LEU A 279 -37.68 -26.37 -21.77
CA LEU A 279 -38.09 -25.99 -23.13
C LEU A 279 -38.73 -24.61 -23.19
N ARG A 280 -39.24 -24.07 -22.07
CA ARG A 280 -39.88 -22.75 -22.03
C ARG A 280 -38.86 -21.62 -21.98
N SER A 281 -37.87 -21.73 -21.10
CA SER A 281 -36.80 -20.74 -20.96
C SER A 281 -35.57 -21.01 -21.83
N GLY A 282 -35.43 -22.22 -22.36
CA GLY A 282 -34.22 -22.69 -23.04
C GLY A 282 -33.03 -22.93 -22.10
N THR A 283 -33.23 -22.78 -20.78
CA THR A 283 -32.16 -22.88 -19.77
C THR A 283 -31.75 -24.33 -19.56
N ARG A 284 -30.44 -24.60 -19.57
CA ARG A 284 -29.88 -25.93 -19.33
C ARG A 284 -29.15 -26.02 -18.00
N TYR A 285 -29.56 -26.97 -17.18
CA TYR A 285 -28.97 -27.33 -15.91
C TYR A 285 -28.10 -28.58 -16.10
N LYS A 286 -26.92 -28.60 -15.50
CA LYS A 286 -26.00 -29.75 -15.51
C LYS A 286 -25.66 -30.15 -14.08
N TYR A 287 -25.75 -31.43 -13.79
CA TYR A 287 -25.48 -32.02 -12.50
C TYR A 287 -24.41 -33.09 -12.65
N ARG A 288 -23.34 -32.97 -11.87
CA ARG A 288 -22.30 -34.00 -11.78
C ARG A 288 -22.80 -35.07 -10.81
N VAL A 289 -22.93 -36.32 -11.26
CA VAL A 289 -23.43 -37.44 -10.45
C VAL A 289 -22.28 -38.41 -10.19
N ILE A 290 -21.94 -38.59 -8.92
CA ILE A 290 -20.88 -39.51 -8.47
C ILE A 290 -21.54 -40.68 -7.75
N VAL A 291 -21.44 -41.87 -8.32
CA VAL A 291 -21.98 -43.12 -7.76
C VAL A 291 -20.85 -43.91 -7.11
N SER A 292 -20.87 -44.09 -5.79
CA SER A 292 -19.80 -44.79 -5.07
C SER A 292 -20.32 -45.75 -3.98
N ARG A 293 -19.55 -46.82 -3.71
CA ARG A 293 -19.88 -47.87 -2.73
C ARG A 293 -19.50 -47.52 -1.29
N SER A 294 -18.65 -46.50 -1.08
CA SER A 294 -18.15 -46.12 0.25
C SER A 294 -18.98 -44.97 0.83
N GLY A 295 -19.64 -45.20 1.95
CA GLY A 295 -20.09 -44.12 2.83
C GLY A 295 -18.88 -43.51 3.51
N GLY A 296 -18.28 -42.50 2.88
CA GLY A 296 -17.08 -41.85 3.37
C GLY A 296 -17.14 -40.35 3.17
N THR A 297 -17.53 -39.64 4.22
CA THR A 297 -17.30 -38.21 4.41
C THR A 297 -15.83 -37.85 4.16
N ARG A 298 -15.56 -37.09 3.09
CA ARG A 298 -14.32 -36.31 2.97
C ARG A 298 -14.60 -34.91 2.43
N ARG A 299 -14.64 -33.99 3.38
CA ARG A 299 -14.34 -32.54 3.36
C ARG A 299 -14.18 -31.86 2.00
N ARG A 300 -14.86 -30.73 1.84
CA ARG A 300 -14.16 -29.46 1.54
C ARG A 300 -14.72 -28.36 2.44
N ARG A 301 -13.91 -28.02 3.43
CA ARG A 301 -13.94 -26.71 4.10
C ARG A 301 -13.10 -25.77 3.24
N ASP A 302 -13.44 -24.49 3.34
CA ASP A 302 -12.77 -23.29 2.86
C ASP A 302 -13.21 -22.79 1.48
N PRO A 303 -13.60 -21.49 1.39
CA PRO A 303 -12.84 -20.39 2.00
C PRO A 303 -13.69 -19.39 2.80
N ASP A 304 -13.58 -19.43 4.13
CA ASP A 304 -13.82 -18.26 4.97
C ASP A 304 -12.47 -17.61 5.32
N LEU A 305 -11.75 -17.19 4.27
CA LEU A 305 -10.60 -16.27 4.37
C LEU A 305 -11.06 -14.80 4.51
N PHE A 306 -12.37 -14.56 4.49
CA PHE A 306 -13.00 -13.26 4.71
C PHE A 306 -13.59 -13.07 6.13
N ASP A 307 -13.96 -14.15 6.85
CA ASP A 307 -14.49 -14.04 8.22
C ASP A 307 -13.42 -14.03 9.32
N ALA A 308 -12.19 -14.46 9.03
CA ALA A 308 -11.08 -14.41 10.00
C ALA A 308 -10.39 -13.03 10.08
N MET A 309 -10.62 -12.14 9.11
CA MET A 309 -10.05 -10.78 9.11
C MET A 309 -11.01 -9.72 9.69
N MET A 310 -12.32 -10.00 9.76
CA MET A 310 -13.34 -9.00 10.10
C MET A 310 -13.85 -9.07 11.55
N TRP A 311 -13.45 -10.10 12.33
CA TRP A 311 -13.95 -10.31 13.71
C TRP A 311 -12.91 -10.16 14.83
N GLY A 312 -11.70 -9.66 14.54
CA GLY A 312 -10.68 -9.38 15.55
C GLY A 312 -10.78 -8.01 16.23
N SER A 313 -11.58 -7.08 15.70
CA SER A 313 -11.60 -5.66 16.11
C SER A 313 -12.83 -5.24 16.93
N MET A 314 -13.67 -6.16 17.39
CA MET A 314 -14.89 -5.80 18.15
C MET A 314 -15.16 -6.71 19.35
N MET A 315 -14.27 -6.69 20.34
CA MET A 315 -14.62 -6.66 21.77
C MET A 315 -13.44 -5.94 22.45
N GLY A 316 -13.59 -4.81 23.14
CA GLY A 316 -14.60 -4.55 24.15
C GLY A 316 -13.88 -4.27 25.46
N ARG A 317 -13.34 -3.05 25.57
CA ARG A 317 -13.40 -2.16 26.74
C ARG A 317 -13.39 -2.81 28.14
N GLY A 318 -12.38 -2.49 28.94
CA GLY A 318 -12.55 -2.38 30.39
C GLY A 318 -11.30 -2.52 31.24
N GLY A 319 -10.95 -1.48 32.00
CA GLY A 319 -10.32 -1.65 33.32
C GLY A 319 -8.98 -0.96 33.55
N ARG A 320 -9.05 0.23 34.16
CA ARG A 320 -7.95 1.00 34.79
C ARG A 320 -7.25 0.20 35.92
N ARG A 321 -5.94 0.42 36.15
CA ARG A 321 -5.38 1.14 37.32
C ARG A 321 -3.83 1.12 37.42
N HIS A 322 -3.33 2.26 37.91
CA HIS A 322 -2.00 2.63 38.41
C HIS A 322 -1.21 1.58 39.22
N SER A 323 0.12 1.53 39.02
CA SER A 323 1.20 1.96 39.94
C SER A 323 2.55 1.69 39.22
N GLY A 324 3.49 2.63 39.12
CA GLY A 324 4.48 2.99 40.14
C GLY A 324 5.90 2.71 39.60
N ASN A 325 6.66 3.78 39.31
CA ASN A 325 8.12 3.80 39.07
C ASN A 325 8.86 3.46 40.41
N PRO A 326 10.21 3.45 40.54
CA PRO A 326 11.29 3.64 39.56
C PRO A 326 12.47 2.64 39.71
N PHE A 327 13.47 2.67 38.82
CA PHE A 327 14.93 2.55 39.10
C PHE A 327 15.64 2.69 37.73
N GLY A 328 16.39 3.76 37.46
CA GLY A 328 17.83 3.88 37.76
C GLY A 328 18.62 3.25 36.61
N GLY A 329 19.32 3.95 35.72
CA GLY A 329 20.34 4.98 35.95
C GLY A 329 21.57 4.56 35.11
N GLY A 330 22.30 5.54 34.55
CA GLY A 330 23.61 5.29 33.93
C GLY A 330 23.75 5.89 32.53
N GLY A 331 24.20 7.15 32.48
CA GLY A 331 24.73 7.76 31.27
C GLY A 331 26.18 7.35 31.03
N PHE A 332 26.63 7.45 29.78
CA PHE A 332 28.01 7.72 29.41
C PHE A 332 28.02 8.58 28.15
N GLY A 333 28.71 9.72 28.25
CA GLY A 333 28.92 10.64 27.14
C GLY A 333 30.00 10.15 26.17
N GLY A 334 29.87 10.58 24.93
CA GLY A 334 30.90 10.52 23.91
C GLY A 334 30.79 11.81 23.10
N HIS A 335 31.82 12.64 23.18
CA HIS A 335 31.94 13.85 22.38
C HIS A 335 32.38 13.47 20.96
N SER A 336 31.63 13.91 19.95
CA SER A 336 32.16 14.06 18.59
C SER A 336 31.84 15.45 18.07
N SER A 337 32.89 16.24 17.86
CA SER A 337 32.88 17.52 17.20
C SER A 337 32.63 17.34 15.69
N GLY A 338 31.43 17.68 15.25
CA GLY A 338 31.06 17.96 13.87
C GLY A 338 29.99 19.05 13.94
N GLY A 339 30.09 20.08 13.09
CA GLY A 339 29.22 21.25 13.12
C GLY A 339 27.78 20.92 12.73
N GLY A 340 27.06 20.25 13.62
CA GLY A 340 25.65 19.92 13.45
C GLY A 340 24.77 21.12 13.75
N PHE A 341 23.64 21.18 13.05
CA PHE A 341 22.52 22.06 13.32
C PHE A 341 22.29 22.23 14.83
N SER A 342 22.15 23.47 15.31
CA SER A 342 21.68 23.71 16.68
C SER A 342 20.17 23.49 16.72
N GLY A 343 19.76 22.24 16.55
CA GLY A 343 18.36 21.86 16.48
C GLY A 343 17.67 22.06 17.82
N GLY A 344 16.60 22.86 17.81
CA GLY A 344 15.70 23.04 18.95
C GLY A 344 14.25 22.67 18.62
N GLY A 345 13.90 22.50 17.34
CA GLY A 345 12.52 22.36 16.88
C GLY A 345 11.74 21.21 17.50
N GLY A 346 10.51 21.52 17.89
CA GLY A 346 9.46 20.61 18.32
C GLY A 346 8.89 19.79 17.16
N GLY A 347 8.36 18.63 17.54
CA GLY A 347 8.27 17.46 16.67
C GLY A 347 7.32 17.59 15.48
N PHE A 348 7.76 17.03 14.35
CA PHE A 348 6.95 16.79 13.16
C PHE A 348 5.86 15.77 13.49
N ARG A 349 4.58 16.15 13.31
CA ARG A 349 3.41 15.32 13.61
C ARG A 349 2.81 14.59 12.40
N GLY A 350 3.50 14.64 11.26
CA GLY A 350 3.06 14.03 10.01
C GLY A 350 2.29 14.97 9.08
N GLY A 351 2.46 16.30 9.22
CA GLY A 351 1.99 17.28 8.24
C GLY A 351 2.84 17.30 6.96
N GLY A 352 2.25 17.81 5.89
CA GLY A 352 2.83 17.94 4.56
C GLY A 352 2.21 16.98 3.53
N SER A 353 2.80 16.92 2.32
CA SER A 353 2.28 16.12 1.20
C SER A 353 3.37 15.30 0.52
N GLY A 354 2.99 14.18 -0.08
CA GLY A 354 3.87 13.38 -0.93
C GLY A 354 3.13 12.49 -1.91
N GLY A 355 3.88 11.78 -2.73
CA GLY A 355 3.32 10.93 -3.78
C GLY A 355 4.37 10.36 -4.71
N SER A 356 3.93 9.86 -5.86
CA SER A 356 4.79 9.44 -6.97
C SER A 356 4.77 10.45 -8.10
N TRP A 357 5.87 10.57 -8.85
CA TRP A 357 5.92 11.37 -10.08
C TRP A 357 5.67 10.53 -11.34
#